data_AF-A0AAE1SNR6-F1
#
_entry.id   AF-A0AAE1SNR6-F1
#
_cell.length_a   1.000
_cell.length_b   1.000
_cell.length_c   1.000
_cell.angle_alpha   90.00
_cell.angle_beta   90.00
_cell.angle_gamma   90.00
#
_symmetry.space_group_name_H-M   'P 1'
#
loop_
_entity.id
_entity.type
_entity.pdbx_description
1 polymer ?
#
loop_
_entity_poly.entity_id
_entity_poly.type
_entity_poly.pdbx_seq_one_letter_code
_entity_poly.pdbx_strand_id
1 'polypeptide(L)'
;MIERVLANQERTDKSMKGFIEVVGYHTASIQKLESLMRTLSREQHPQQRNQLLSAIIPNPKNCGGDLADCHAITTRSGKLLS
;
A
#
# COMPACT_ATOMS: atom_id res chain seq x y z
N MET A 1 38.72 34.07 29.89
CA MET A 1 38.00 34.18 28.60
C MET A 1 37.85 32.81 27.95
N ILE A 2 38.94 32.06 27.78
CA ILE A 2 38.96 30.74 27.13
C ILE A 2 38.12 29.68 27.87
N GLU A 3 38.19 29.62 29.20
CA GLU A 3 37.39 28.66 29.98
C GLU A 3 35.87 28.79 29.76
N ARG A 4 35.38 30.03 29.64
CA ARG A 4 33.96 30.30 29.34
C ARG A 4 33.57 29.83 27.94
N VAL A 5 34.50 29.93 26.97
CA VAL A 5 34.29 29.43 25.61
C VAL A 5 34.22 27.90 25.61
N LEU A 6 35.14 27.24 26.32
CA LEU A 6 35.16 25.78 26.42
C LEU A 6 33.90 25.24 27.11
N ALA A 7 33.48 25.83 28.23
CA ALA A 7 32.26 25.42 28.93
C ALA A 7 30.99 25.62 28.08
N ASN A 8 30.93 26.69 27.28
CA ASN A 8 29.82 26.92 26.35
C ASN A 8 29.80 25.87 25.23
N GLN A 9 30.98 25.49 24.70
CA GLN A 9 31.08 24.45 23.68
C GLN A 9 30.57 23.11 24.20
N GLU A 10 31.01 22.69 25.40
CA GLU A 10 30.55 21.44 26.01
C GLU A 10 29.02 21.43 26.21
N ARG A 11 28.46 22.58 26.63
CA ARG A 11 27.01 22.73 26.78
C ARG A 11 26.28 22.63 25.44
N THR A 12 26.79 23.27 24.38
CA THR A 12 26.17 23.19 23.05
C THR A 12 26.28 21.79 22.47
N ASP A 13 27.40 21.10 22.66
CA ASP A 13 27.61 19.73 22.17
C ASP A 13 26.65 18.77 22.86
N LYS A 14 26.49 18.89 24.18
CA LYS A 14 25.50 18.11 24.94
C LYS A 14 24.07 18.39 24.48
N SER A 15 23.74 19.66 24.25
CA SER A 15 22.42 20.07 23.74
C SER A 15 22.17 19.50 22.34
N MET A 16 23.17 19.53 21.46
CA MET A 16 23.07 19.01 20.10
C MET A 16 22.90 17.50 20.09
N LYS A 17 23.61 16.78 20.97
CA LYS A 17 23.43 15.34 21.14
C LYS A 17 21.99 14.99 21.55
N GLY A 18 21.41 15.72 22.51
CA GLY A 18 20.02 15.53 22.91
C GLY A 18 19.03 15.83 21.79
N PHE A 19 19.28 16.86 20.98
CA PHE A 19 18.47 17.17 19.82
C PHE A 19 18.50 16.06 18.76
N ILE A 20 19.68 15.49 18.47
CA ILE A 20 19.84 14.36 17.54
C ILE A 20 19.04 13.14 18.02
N GLU A 21 19.07 12.83 19.31
CA GLU A 21 18.31 11.73 19.90
C GLU A 21 16.79 11.92 19.74
N VAL A 22 16.29 13.13 20.04
CA VAL A 22 14.88 13.48 19.87
C VAL A 22 14.44 13.38 18.41
N VAL A 23 15.24 13.93 17.48
CA VAL A 23 14.96 13.84 16.04
C VAL A 23 14.96 12.38 15.57
N GLY A 24 15.92 11.57 16.04
CA GLY A 24 15.97 10.13 15.76
C GLY A 24 14.72 9.40 16.25
N TYR A 25 14.29 9.64 17.48
CA TYR A 25 13.08 9.06 18.06
C TYR A 25 11.83 9.41 17.26
N HIS A 26 11.64 10.69 16.91
CA HIS A 26 10.50 11.12 16.12
C HIS A 26 10.54 10.55 14.71
N THR A 27 11.71 10.48 14.09
CA THR A 27 11.89 9.87 12.76
C THR A 27 11.44 8.40 12.77
N ALA A 28 11.89 7.63 13.76
CA ALA A 28 11.47 6.23 13.91
C ALA A 28 9.96 6.09 14.18
N SER A 29 9.41 6.98 15.00
CA SER A 29 7.97 7.00 15.32
C SER A 29 7.11 7.30 14.09
N ILE A 30 7.53 8.28 13.27
CA ILE A 30 6.86 8.64 12.01
C ILE A 30 6.92 7.47 11.02
N GLN A 31 8.10 6.87 10.81
CA GLN A 31 8.25 5.71 9.91
C GLN A 31 7.37 4.53 10.33
N LYS A 32 7.27 4.27 11.64
CA LYS A 32 6.37 3.25 12.18
C LYS A 32 4.91 3.58 11.88
N LEU A 33 4.48 4.82 12.09
CA LEU A 33 3.13 5.27 11.80
C LEU A 33 2.80 5.13 10.30
N GLU A 34 3.69 5.58 9.42
CA GLU A 34 3.52 5.45 7.97
C GLU A 34 3.40 3.98 7.53
N SER A 35 4.18 3.08 8.13
CA SER A 35 4.09 1.65 7.85
C SER A 35 2.74 1.10 8.28
N LEU A 36 2.25 1.48 9.46
CA LEU A 36 0.92 1.07 9.93
C LEU A 36 -0.18 1.60 9.04
N MET A 37 -0.14 2.87 8.65
CA MET A 37 -1.12 3.48 7.73
C MET A 37 -1.13 2.77 6.37
N ARG A 38 0.04 2.39 5.84
CA ARG A 38 0.13 1.62 4.59
C ARG A 38 -0.47 0.22 4.74
N THR A 39 -0.22 -0.47 5.85
CA THR A 39 -0.82 -1.79 6.12
C THR A 39 -2.33 -1.69 6.25
N LEU A 40 -2.84 -0.76 7.08
CA LEU A 40 -4.27 -0.54 7.27
C LEU A 40 -4.98 -0.14 5.98
N SER A 41 -4.35 0.69 5.15
CA SER A 41 -4.89 1.06 3.83
C SER A 41 -5.03 -0.15 2.91
N ARG A 42 -4.07 -1.10 2.93
CA ARG A 42 -4.16 -2.36 2.17
C ARG A 42 -5.21 -3.31 2.72
N GLU A 43 -5.41 -3.34 4.03
CA GLU A 43 -6.43 -4.17 4.69
C GLU A 43 -7.84 -3.63 4.45
N GLN A 44 -8.03 -2.30 4.46
CA GLN A 44 -9.33 -1.65 4.26
C GLN A 44 -9.70 -1.48 2.78
N HIS A 45 -8.71 -1.27 1.92
CA HIS A 45 -8.87 -1.29 0.49
C HIS A 45 -8.09 -2.48 -0.09
N PRO A 46 -8.56 -3.71 0.14
CA PRO A 46 -8.11 -4.85 -0.64
C PRO A 46 -8.64 -4.55 -2.05
N GLN A 47 -7.84 -3.82 -2.84
CA GLN A 47 -8.15 -3.47 -4.21
C GLN A 47 -8.71 -4.73 -4.85
N GLN A 48 -9.98 -4.67 -5.27
CA GLN A 48 -10.59 -5.04 -6.57
C GLN A 48 -9.78 -5.91 -7.56
N ARG A 49 -8.75 -6.63 -7.12
CA ARG A 49 -7.90 -7.52 -7.90
C ARG A 49 -8.64 -8.83 -8.21
N ASN A 50 -9.75 -9.08 -7.51
CA ASN A 50 -10.71 -10.12 -7.87
C ASN A 50 -11.78 -9.64 -8.87
N GLN A 51 -11.91 -8.34 -9.18
CA GLN A 51 -12.84 -7.87 -10.22
C GLN A 51 -12.22 -7.87 -11.62
N LEU A 52 -10.89 -7.83 -11.73
CA LEU A 52 -10.21 -7.94 -13.03
C LEU A 52 -10.10 -9.40 -13.51
N LEU A 53 -10.16 -10.39 -12.61
CA LEU A 53 -10.20 -11.81 -13.00
C LEU A 53 -11.60 -12.29 -13.38
N SER A 54 -12.68 -11.58 -13.02
CA SER A 54 -14.03 -11.88 -13.53
C SER A 54 -14.28 -11.31 -14.94
N ALA A 55 -13.39 -10.46 -15.44
CA ALA A 55 -13.53 -9.79 -16.74
C ALA A 55 -12.92 -10.59 -17.90
N ILE A 56 -12.11 -11.61 -17.63
CA ILE A 56 -11.62 -12.55 -18.65
C ILE A 56 -12.49 -13.80 -18.59
N ILE A 57 -13.75 -13.66 -18.98
CA ILE A 57 -14.53 -14.82 -19.41
C ILE A 57 -14.28 -14.94 -20.92
N PRO A 58 -13.63 -16.00 -21.42
CA PRO A 58 -13.42 -16.19 -22.85
C PRO A 58 -14.79 -16.31 -23.53
N ASN A 59 -15.13 -15.30 -24.32
CA ASN A 59 -16.34 -15.24 -25.14
C ASN A 59 -16.41 -16.46 -26.08
N PRO A 60 -17.41 -17.35 -25.98
CA PRO A 60 -17.60 -18.45 -26.91
C PRO A 60 -18.47 -17.95 -28.06
N LYS A 61 -17.96 -16.98 -28.81
CA LYS A 61 -18.58 -16.57 -30.08
C LYS A 61 -17.57 -16.76 -31.19
N ASN A 62 -17.19 -18.01 -31.37
CA ASN A 62 -16.81 -18.59 -32.65
C ASN A 62 -17.09 -20.11 -32.67
N CYS A 63 -18.22 -20.54 -32.09
CA CYS A 63 -18.75 -21.87 -32.31
C CYS A 63 -19.39 -21.95 -33.70
N GLY A 64 -18.54 -21.89 -34.73
CA GLY A 64 -18.81 -22.35 -36.07
C GLY A 64 -17.94 -23.59 -36.31
N GLY A 65 -18.50 -24.77 -36.06
CA GLY A 65 -17.78 -26.04 -36.24
C GLY A 65 -17.96 -26.96 -35.04
N ASP A 66 -18.94 -27.84 -35.18
CA ASP A 66 -19.25 -29.00 -34.33
C ASP A 66 -19.78 -28.77 -32.90
N LEU A 67 -20.91 -29.42 -32.69
CA LEU A 67 -21.82 -29.30 -31.56
C LEU A 67 -21.32 -30.18 -30.41
N ALA A 68 -20.36 -29.73 -29.60
CA ALA A 68 -20.02 -30.47 -28.37
C ALA A 68 -19.54 -29.65 -27.15
N ASP A 69 -19.00 -28.44 -27.29
CA ASP A 69 -18.39 -27.80 -26.11
C ASP A 69 -18.47 -26.26 -26.03
N CYS A 70 -19.61 -25.70 -26.40
CA CYS A 70 -19.87 -24.27 -26.27
C CYS A 70 -20.42 -23.96 -24.86
N HIS A 71 -19.54 -23.77 -23.89
CA HIS A 71 -19.92 -23.31 -22.55
C HIS A 71 -20.50 -21.88 -22.61
N ALA A 72 -21.82 -21.78 -22.65
CA ALA A 72 -22.56 -20.52 -22.66
C ALA A 72 -22.17 -19.59 -21.48
N ILE A 73 -21.77 -18.35 -21.76
CA ILE A 73 -21.62 -17.32 -20.72
C ILE A 73 -23.02 -16.80 -20.38
N THR A 74 -23.63 -17.41 -19.38
CA THR A 74 -24.82 -16.91 -18.73
C THR A 74 -24.42 -15.93 -17.63
N THR A 75 -25.07 -14.77 -17.56
CA THR A 75 -25.09 -14.03 -16.29
C THR A 75 -25.91 -14.86 -15.29
N ARG A 76 -25.60 -14.83 -13.99
CA ARG A 76 -26.31 -15.64 -12.96
C ARG A 76 -27.84 -15.43 -12.96
N SER A 77 -28.34 -14.35 -13.57
CA SER A 77 -29.77 -14.04 -13.70
C SER A 77 -30.41 -14.53 -15.01
N GLY A 78 -29.66 -15.15 -15.93
CA GLY A 78 -30.20 -15.64 -17.21
C GLY A 78 -30.68 -14.54 -18.17
N LYS A 79 -30.38 -13.26 -17.90
CA LYS A 79 -30.75 -12.17 -18.80
C LYS A 79 -29.66 -11.99 -19.85
N LEU A 80 -30.04 -12.23 -21.10
CA LEU A 80 -29.32 -11.76 -22.29
C LEU A 80 -29.25 -10.23 -22.22
N LEU A 81 -28.04 -9.69 -22.14
CA LEU A 81 -27.82 -8.29 -22.48
C LEU A 81 -28.08 -8.18 -23.99
N SER A 82 -29.05 -7.34 -24.34
CA SER A 82 -29.39 -7.01 -25.73
C SER A 82 -28.28 -6.20 -26.38
#